data_AF-A0A969YFX7-F1
#
_entry.id   AF-A0A969YFX7-F1
#
_cell.length_a   1.000
_cell.length_b   1.000
_cell.length_c   1.000
_cell.angle_alpha   90.00
_cell.angle_beta   90.00
_cell.angle_gamma   90.00
#
_symmetry.space_group_name_H-M   'P 1'
#
loop_
_entity.id
_entity.type
_entity.pdbx_description
1 polymer ?
#
loop_
_entity_poly.entity_id
_entity_poly.type
_entity_poly.pdbx_seq_one_letter_code
_entity_poly.pdbx_strand_id
1 'polypeptide(L)'
;MNRRWLAWMLSLMLLAGIGLPAQAADIATLDRALSRWTQGLSPVRFSAEMELKTLMPFTEDTIGRINGVLGHISVDATLTLTGEDSETALAIAMDGASLMEMTERLAAGAYTLQTTLLPNRTLTSAKESPMQTLTGKSGAEADEAATAAETAEETQTQNASDVTVAFSMLDGLTEMQAVYPALAASITEIAAEKRANYNIKGIGAGKWSRVARLTAEQCEALKPQLQAMLACGMDEVYRGEVQGMTFAKGFIAALYQNADKQDICLYLKGTAIYPDGSKRKLLWQWAFTNNGIRRKDNVKYEASRTSGTADTRTLAVTCTQESRSDEYSIEGSAVTSLKRGKITDAYTEKIDLSGDLSRSGALTLEGYTSGKQSRTASGETTDTTRLLTTDLLFTPGTDGARLSGTAVAQTLAGKTVQSEIAFTLAKASVTAAAPAAGVQADEGDAEVTINILGPEGDEAATEPSATDAAPDATTPETDNASASGNPPSSIEQMDDIFSDSGTQTDVEGSEYLVGTPPVGLTAYSVPQTETTVSMDGITEAQLQSLLAEAAQNLAGRLLLSVASLPAEDAALLRDGMTDEDYAAFLAMVGAL
;
A
#
# COMPACT_ATOMS: atom_id res chain seq x y z
N MET A 1 13.55 -8.67 -5.06
CA MET A 1 12.21 -8.82 -5.66
C MET A 1 11.23 -9.05 -4.54
N ASN A 2 10.35 -8.07 -4.29
CA ASN A 2 9.41 -8.10 -3.18
C ASN A 2 8.30 -9.10 -3.51
N ARG A 3 8.23 -10.19 -2.75
CA ARG A 3 7.17 -11.20 -2.82
C ARG A 3 5.93 -10.59 -2.17
N ARG A 4 5.18 -9.79 -2.92
CA ARG A 4 4.20 -8.83 -2.41
C ARG A 4 2.98 -9.53 -1.77
N TRP A 5 3.05 -9.76 -0.44
CA TRP A 5 1.89 -9.88 0.47
C TRP A 5 1.13 -8.55 0.63
N LEU A 6 1.57 -7.53 -0.10
CA LEU A 6 0.91 -6.26 -0.18
C LEU A 6 -0.56 -6.38 -0.62
N ALA A 7 -0.98 -7.42 -1.34
CA ALA A 7 -2.39 -7.70 -1.52
C ALA A 7 -3.11 -8.01 -0.19
N TRP A 8 -2.55 -8.90 0.64
CA TRP A 8 -3.05 -9.22 1.99
C TRP A 8 -3.15 -7.96 2.87
N MET A 9 -2.18 -7.07 2.78
CA MET A 9 -2.16 -5.81 3.52
C MET A 9 -3.10 -4.76 2.94
N LEU A 10 -3.26 -4.71 1.62
CA LEU A 10 -4.20 -3.79 0.97
C LEU A 10 -5.65 -4.21 1.19
N SER A 11 -5.93 -5.51 1.28
CA SER A 11 -7.22 -6.03 1.78
C SER A 11 -7.56 -5.48 3.16
N LEU A 12 -6.60 -5.47 4.07
CA LEU A 12 -6.76 -4.96 5.45
C LEU A 12 -6.81 -3.42 5.50
N MET A 13 -6.10 -2.73 4.60
CA MET A 13 -6.10 -1.27 4.49
C MET A 13 -7.37 -0.72 3.82
N LEU A 14 -7.91 -1.44 2.82
CA LEU A 14 -9.17 -1.09 2.14
C LEU A 14 -10.37 -1.29 3.08
N LEU A 15 -10.35 -2.32 3.93
CA LEU A 15 -11.34 -2.52 5.00
C LEU A 15 -11.31 -1.38 6.02
N ALA A 16 -10.12 -0.89 6.37
CA ALA A 16 -9.99 0.06 7.45
C ALA A 16 -10.64 1.42 7.14
N GLY A 17 -10.72 1.88 5.89
CA GLY A 17 -11.24 3.23 5.52
C GLY A 17 -10.54 4.41 6.20
N ILE A 18 -9.64 4.13 7.14
CA ILE A 18 -8.86 5.04 7.95
C ILE A 18 -7.62 5.29 7.11
N GLY A 19 -7.48 6.54 6.66
CA GLY A 19 -6.20 7.05 6.18
C GLY A 19 -5.17 6.93 7.30
N LEU A 20 -4.60 5.73 7.49
CA LEU A 20 -3.35 5.55 8.21
C LEU A 20 -2.31 6.21 7.31
N PRO A 21 -1.81 7.41 7.65
CA PRO A 21 -0.82 8.05 6.81
C PRO A 21 0.39 7.14 6.71
N ALA A 22 0.71 6.71 5.50
CA ALA A 22 2.04 6.88 4.95
C ALA A 22 3.25 6.47 5.81
N GLN A 23 3.27 5.33 6.52
CA GLN A 23 4.55 4.73 6.93
C GLN A 23 4.43 3.22 6.84
N ALA A 24 4.73 2.73 5.64
CA ALA A 24 4.67 1.33 5.20
C ALA A 24 5.81 0.45 5.75
N ALA A 25 6.61 0.94 6.69
CA ALA A 25 7.82 0.26 7.14
C ALA A 25 7.49 -1.03 7.91
N ASP A 26 6.61 -1.00 8.91
CA ASP A 26 6.29 -2.20 9.73
C ASP A 26 5.55 -3.30 8.95
N ILE A 27 4.75 -2.84 7.99
CA ILE A 27 4.01 -3.66 7.03
C ILE A 27 4.97 -4.35 6.06
N ALA A 28 5.86 -3.58 5.42
CA ALA A 28 6.89 -4.14 4.55
C ALA A 28 7.83 -5.08 5.32
N THR A 29 8.08 -4.77 6.59
CA THR A 29 8.89 -5.61 7.47
C THR A 29 8.21 -6.94 7.79
N LEU A 30 6.91 -6.94 8.10
CA LEU A 30 6.16 -8.17 8.29
C LEU A 30 6.10 -8.99 6.98
N ASP A 31 5.83 -8.36 5.84
CA ASP A 31 5.85 -9.00 4.50
C ASP A 31 7.18 -9.74 4.24
N ARG A 32 8.31 -9.05 4.46
CA ARG A 32 9.64 -9.64 4.33
C ARG A 32 9.85 -10.81 5.29
N ALA A 33 9.40 -10.68 6.54
CA ALA A 33 9.52 -11.76 7.52
C ALA A 33 8.68 -12.97 7.10
N LEU A 34 7.39 -12.77 6.77
CA LEU A 34 6.44 -13.80 6.35
C LEU A 34 6.89 -14.59 5.13
N SER A 35 7.59 -13.95 4.20
CA SER A 35 8.09 -14.60 2.98
C SER A 35 8.92 -15.87 3.23
N ARG A 36 9.50 -16.02 4.43
CA ARG A 36 10.24 -17.20 4.88
C ARG A 36 9.33 -18.31 5.39
N TRP A 37 8.26 -17.96 6.09
CA TRP A 37 7.28 -18.91 6.63
C TRP A 37 6.44 -19.53 5.52
N THR A 38 6.13 -18.75 4.47
CA THR A 38 5.20 -19.20 3.43
C THR A 38 5.89 -19.83 2.23
N GLN A 39 7.22 -20.00 2.29
CA GLN A 39 7.96 -20.64 1.22
C GLN A 39 7.52 -22.09 1.06
N GLY A 40 6.86 -22.40 -0.06
CA GLY A 40 6.33 -23.75 -0.35
C GLY A 40 4.89 -23.99 0.11
N LEU A 41 4.19 -22.98 0.63
CA LEU A 41 2.79 -23.07 1.07
C LEU A 41 1.79 -22.53 0.01
N SER A 42 2.24 -22.29 -1.22
CA SER A 42 1.42 -21.75 -2.30
C SER A 42 0.45 -22.82 -2.88
N PRO A 43 -0.82 -22.48 -3.17
CA PRO A 43 -1.46 -21.18 -2.91
C PRO A 43 -1.86 -21.01 -1.43
N VAL A 44 -1.87 -19.77 -0.94
CA VAL A 44 -2.35 -19.41 0.41
C VAL A 44 -3.72 -18.74 0.31
N ARG A 45 -4.67 -19.14 1.16
CA ARG A 45 -6.04 -18.62 1.17
C ARG A 45 -6.46 -18.18 2.56
N PHE A 46 -7.25 -17.12 2.65
CA PHE A 46 -7.84 -16.67 3.91
C PHE A 46 -9.16 -15.93 3.67
N SER A 47 -9.95 -15.86 4.74
CA SER A 47 -11.09 -14.97 4.88
C SER A 47 -10.88 -14.16 6.15
N ALA A 48 -11.08 -12.84 6.11
CA ALA A 48 -10.82 -11.92 7.19
C ALA A 48 -12.04 -11.05 7.50
N GLU A 49 -12.29 -10.88 8.78
CA GLU A 49 -13.23 -9.92 9.35
C GLU A 49 -12.46 -8.87 10.15
N MET A 50 -13.04 -7.67 10.31
CA MET A 50 -12.39 -6.55 11.00
C MET A 50 -13.25 -6.07 12.17
N GLU A 51 -12.59 -5.72 13.26
CA GLU A 51 -13.21 -5.09 14.43
C GLU A 51 -12.39 -3.87 14.86
N LEU A 52 -13.05 -2.73 15.00
CA LEU A 52 -12.46 -1.52 15.55
C LEU A 52 -12.54 -1.55 17.08
N LYS A 53 -11.40 -1.56 17.78
CA LYS A 53 -11.34 -1.52 19.24
C LYS A 53 -11.20 -0.09 19.77
N THR A 54 -10.45 0.74 19.07
CA THR A 54 -10.21 2.14 19.44
C THR A 54 -9.97 2.95 18.19
N LEU A 55 -10.57 4.14 18.12
CA LEU A 55 -10.26 5.13 17.09
C LEU A 55 -10.56 6.53 17.61
N MET A 56 -9.53 7.23 18.05
CA MET A 56 -9.70 8.62 18.50
C MET A 56 -10.07 9.52 17.33
N PRO A 57 -10.98 10.50 17.51
CA PRO A 57 -11.64 10.88 18.76
C PRO A 57 -13.01 10.19 19.00
N PHE A 58 -13.35 9.14 18.26
CA PHE A 58 -14.65 8.50 18.35
C PHE A 58 -14.88 7.79 19.68
N THR A 59 -16.12 7.85 20.14
CA THR A 59 -16.55 7.22 21.40
C THR A 59 -16.85 5.73 21.20
N GLU A 60 -16.96 4.98 22.29
CA GLU A 60 -17.35 3.57 22.27
C GLU A 60 -18.70 3.34 21.57
N ASP A 61 -19.66 4.27 21.69
CA ASP A 61 -20.95 4.19 20.98
C ASP A 61 -20.77 4.27 19.46
N THR A 62 -19.99 5.24 18.99
CA THR A 62 -19.71 5.41 17.57
C THR A 62 -18.93 4.21 17.02
N ILE A 63 -17.95 3.71 17.78
CA ILE A 63 -17.20 2.50 17.43
C ILE A 63 -18.14 1.29 17.36
N GLY A 64 -19.08 1.15 18.30
CA GLY A 64 -20.10 0.10 18.28
C GLY A 64 -20.95 0.12 17.02
N ARG A 65 -21.41 1.30 16.57
CA ARG A 65 -22.16 1.45 15.31
C ARG A 65 -21.34 1.10 14.08
N ILE A 66 -20.06 1.52 14.05
CA ILE A 66 -19.14 1.14 12.97
C ILE A 66 -18.95 -0.37 12.94
N ASN A 67 -18.75 -1.00 14.09
CA ASN A 67 -18.60 -2.45 14.21
C ASN A 67 -19.86 -3.22 13.82
N GLY A 68 -21.06 -2.66 14.01
CA GLY A 68 -22.31 -3.22 13.49
C GLY A 68 -22.23 -3.44 11.97
N VAL A 69 -21.85 -2.40 11.22
CA VAL A 69 -21.64 -2.51 9.77
C VAL A 69 -20.49 -3.44 9.42
N LEU A 70 -19.34 -3.33 10.11
CA LEU A 70 -18.16 -4.15 9.83
C LEU A 70 -18.40 -5.65 10.07
N GLY A 71 -19.30 -6.01 11.00
CA GLY A 71 -19.67 -7.40 11.25
C GLY A 71 -20.31 -8.10 10.04
N HIS A 72 -20.82 -7.33 9.08
CA HIS A 72 -21.34 -7.87 7.82
C HIS A 72 -20.30 -7.94 6.71
N ILE A 73 -19.15 -7.28 6.86
CA ILE A 73 -18.13 -7.19 5.81
C ILE A 73 -17.07 -8.29 6.00
N SER A 74 -16.87 -9.08 4.95
CA SER A 74 -15.79 -10.06 4.88
C SER A 74 -14.85 -9.77 3.71
N VAL A 75 -13.60 -10.20 3.86
CA VAL A 75 -12.60 -10.13 2.79
C VAL A 75 -11.97 -11.48 2.56
N ASP A 76 -12.10 -11.96 1.33
CA ASP A 76 -11.56 -13.23 0.90
C ASP A 76 -10.40 -12.98 -0.06
N ALA A 77 -9.28 -13.67 0.18
CA ALA A 77 -8.16 -13.59 -0.75
C ALA A 77 -7.43 -14.91 -0.95
N THR A 78 -6.91 -15.06 -2.16
CA THR A 78 -6.06 -16.17 -2.59
C THR A 78 -4.78 -15.60 -3.19
N LEU A 79 -3.65 -16.07 -2.67
CA LEU A 79 -2.32 -15.74 -3.15
C LEU A 79 -1.66 -16.98 -3.72
N THR A 80 -1.33 -16.93 -5.01
CA THR A 80 -0.60 -17.97 -5.72
C THR A 80 0.77 -17.43 -6.11
N LEU A 81 1.81 -18.20 -5.79
CA LEU A 81 3.20 -17.93 -6.14
C LEU A 81 3.78 -19.13 -6.89
N THR A 82 4.33 -18.87 -8.08
CA THR A 82 4.95 -19.89 -8.94
C THR A 82 6.26 -19.36 -9.51
N GLY A 83 7.37 -19.65 -8.83
CA GLY A 83 8.68 -19.10 -9.23
C GLY A 83 8.73 -17.58 -9.08
N GLU A 84 8.89 -16.87 -10.19
CA GLU A 84 8.85 -15.40 -10.26
C GLU A 84 7.45 -14.84 -10.58
N ASP A 85 6.52 -15.70 -11.01
CA ASP A 85 5.16 -15.31 -11.32
C ASP A 85 4.29 -15.35 -10.04
N SER A 86 3.28 -14.49 -10.01
CA SER A 86 2.31 -14.43 -8.90
C SER A 86 0.91 -14.10 -9.39
N GLU A 87 -0.09 -14.58 -8.67
CA GLU A 87 -1.47 -14.19 -8.88
C GLU A 87 -2.12 -13.93 -7.52
N THR A 88 -2.78 -12.79 -7.39
CA THR A 88 -3.60 -12.47 -6.22
C THR A 88 -5.02 -12.22 -6.66
N ALA A 89 -5.97 -12.96 -6.09
CA ALA A 89 -7.38 -12.69 -6.18
C ALA A 89 -7.89 -12.16 -4.83
N LEU A 90 -8.70 -11.10 -4.86
CA LEU A 90 -9.31 -10.44 -3.73
C LEU A 90 -10.81 -10.25 -3.99
N ALA A 91 -11.62 -10.54 -2.98
CA ALA A 91 -13.03 -10.17 -2.95
C ALA A 91 -13.38 -9.49 -1.62
N ILE A 92 -14.15 -8.40 -1.69
CA ILE A 92 -14.81 -7.79 -0.53
C ILE A 92 -16.30 -8.09 -0.68
N ALA A 93 -16.90 -8.66 0.36
CA ALA A 93 -18.31 -9.01 0.37
C ALA A 93 -19.02 -8.42 1.61
N MET A 94 -20.33 -8.23 1.50
CA MET A 94 -21.23 -7.92 2.61
C MET A 94 -22.29 -9.01 2.69
N ASP A 95 -22.39 -9.72 3.81
CA ASP A 95 -23.28 -10.88 4.00
C ASP A 95 -23.18 -11.92 2.85
N GLY A 96 -21.96 -12.10 2.32
CA GLY A 96 -21.67 -13.01 1.20
C GLY A 96 -22.01 -12.46 -0.20
N ALA A 97 -22.60 -11.26 -0.32
CA ALA A 97 -22.79 -10.57 -1.59
C ALA A 97 -21.53 -9.78 -1.97
N SER A 98 -20.99 -10.03 -3.17
CA SER A 98 -19.75 -9.41 -3.66
C SER A 98 -19.93 -7.91 -3.90
N LEU A 99 -19.15 -7.08 -3.21
CA LEU A 99 -19.07 -5.63 -3.41
C LEU A 99 -17.99 -5.28 -4.43
N MET A 100 -16.85 -5.97 -4.36
CA MET A 100 -15.70 -5.75 -5.21
C MET A 100 -14.94 -7.06 -5.39
N GLU A 101 -14.60 -7.37 -6.63
CA GLU A 101 -13.59 -8.39 -6.96
C GLU A 101 -12.44 -7.75 -7.71
N MET A 102 -11.25 -8.28 -7.48
CA MET A 102 -10.02 -7.83 -8.08
C MET A 102 -9.01 -8.96 -8.23
N THR A 103 -8.36 -9.03 -9.38
CA THR A 103 -7.29 -10.00 -9.66
C THR A 103 -6.08 -9.28 -10.21
N GLU A 104 -4.94 -9.42 -9.54
CA GLU A 104 -3.63 -8.95 -10.02
C GLU A 104 -2.74 -10.14 -10.34
N ARG A 105 -2.14 -10.14 -11.53
CA ARG A 105 -1.21 -11.18 -11.97
C ARG A 105 0.10 -10.56 -12.41
N LEU A 106 1.21 -11.11 -11.94
CA LEU A 106 2.56 -10.91 -12.47
C LEU A 106 2.92 -12.13 -13.29
N ALA A 107 3.15 -11.93 -14.59
CA ALA A 107 3.60 -12.99 -15.49
C ALA A 107 4.66 -12.43 -16.45
N ALA A 108 5.77 -13.15 -16.60
CA ALA A 108 6.86 -12.77 -17.51
C ALA A 108 7.37 -11.32 -17.30
N GLY A 109 7.39 -10.87 -16.04
CA GLY A 109 7.88 -9.54 -15.66
C GLY A 109 6.90 -8.38 -15.86
N ALA A 110 5.64 -8.64 -16.24
CA ALA A 110 4.60 -7.63 -16.37
C ALA A 110 3.41 -7.92 -15.45
N TYR A 111 2.90 -6.87 -14.82
CA TYR A 111 1.69 -6.89 -14.01
C TYR A 111 0.45 -6.60 -14.86
N THR A 112 -0.64 -7.30 -14.55
CA THR A 112 -1.99 -7.07 -15.09
C THR A 112 -2.99 -7.06 -13.94
N LEU A 113 -3.84 -6.04 -13.87
CA LEU A 113 -4.89 -5.90 -12.86
C LEU A 113 -6.25 -5.77 -13.54
N GLN A 114 -7.21 -6.55 -13.04
CA GLN A 114 -8.62 -6.44 -13.37
C GLN A 114 -9.42 -6.23 -12.09
N THR A 115 -10.44 -5.37 -12.13
CA THR A 115 -11.32 -5.10 -11.00
C THR A 115 -12.73 -4.78 -11.47
N THR A 116 -13.72 -5.25 -10.71
CA THR A 116 -15.14 -4.90 -10.93
C THR A 116 -15.45 -3.43 -10.67
N LEU A 117 -14.54 -2.67 -10.04
CA LEU A 117 -14.69 -1.23 -9.81
C LEU A 117 -14.31 -0.37 -11.02
N LEU A 118 -13.55 -0.92 -11.96
CA LEU A 118 -13.16 -0.26 -13.22
C LEU A 118 -13.55 -1.19 -14.38
N PRO A 119 -14.86 -1.37 -14.64
CA PRO A 119 -15.33 -2.31 -15.64
C PRO A 119 -14.77 -2.01 -17.03
N ASN A 120 -14.54 -3.07 -17.81
CA ASN A 120 -13.99 -3.02 -19.17
C ASN A 120 -12.60 -2.34 -19.26
N ARG A 121 -11.84 -2.34 -18.17
CA ARG A 121 -10.44 -1.89 -18.15
C ARG A 121 -9.53 -2.95 -17.56
N THR A 122 -8.43 -3.21 -18.25
CA THR A 122 -7.29 -4.01 -17.77
C THR A 122 -6.11 -3.07 -17.56
N LEU A 123 -5.63 -2.92 -16.32
CA LEU A 123 -4.49 -2.05 -16.00
C LEU A 123 -3.18 -2.85 -16.07
N THR A 124 -2.14 -2.28 -16.68
CA THR A 124 -0.87 -3.00 -16.89
C THR A 124 0.35 -2.18 -16.45
N SER A 125 1.42 -2.84 -16.01
CA SER A 125 2.71 -2.19 -15.72
C SER A 125 3.87 -3.17 -15.80
N ALA A 126 4.99 -2.75 -16.37
CA ALA A 126 6.26 -3.48 -16.34
C ALA A 126 7.16 -3.07 -15.15
N LYS A 127 6.77 -2.07 -14.36
CA LYS A 127 7.59 -1.50 -13.28
C LYS A 127 7.07 -1.82 -11.88
N GLU A 128 5.82 -1.49 -11.61
CA GLU A 128 5.21 -1.57 -10.29
C GLU A 128 3.79 -2.14 -10.40
N SER A 129 3.35 -2.88 -9.39
CA SER A 129 1.96 -3.36 -9.26
C SER A 129 0.95 -2.22 -9.48
N PRO A 130 0.03 -2.32 -10.47
CA PRO A 130 -1.08 -1.39 -10.62
C PRO A 130 -1.92 -1.23 -9.36
N MET A 131 -2.11 -2.30 -8.60
CA MET A 131 -2.82 -2.27 -7.33
C MET A 131 -2.11 -1.32 -6.33
N GLN A 132 -0.78 -1.40 -6.19
CA GLN A 132 -0.01 -0.46 -5.37
C GLN A 132 -0.17 0.99 -5.83
N THR A 133 -0.10 1.20 -7.13
CA THR A 133 -0.17 2.54 -7.72
C THR A 133 -1.54 3.16 -7.46
N LEU A 134 -2.63 2.38 -7.60
CA LEU A 134 -3.98 2.83 -7.30
C LEU A 134 -4.16 3.14 -5.81
N THR A 135 -3.81 2.20 -4.92
CA THR A 135 -4.03 2.41 -3.48
C THR A 135 -3.06 3.41 -2.84
N GLY A 136 -2.18 4.00 -3.65
CA GLY A 136 -1.27 5.09 -3.32
C GLY A 136 0.14 4.63 -2.94
N LYS A 137 1.14 5.31 -3.52
CA LYS A 137 2.26 5.81 -2.74
C LYS A 137 1.66 6.90 -1.85
N SER A 138 1.47 6.56 -0.58
CA SER A 138 0.80 7.38 0.42
C SER A 138 1.09 8.89 0.29
N GLY A 139 0.04 9.72 0.36
CA GLY A 139 -0.02 11.16 0.03
C GLY A 139 0.89 12.14 0.77
N ALA A 140 2.17 11.83 0.93
CA ALA A 140 3.19 12.81 1.29
C ALA A 140 3.50 13.77 0.12
N GLU A 141 3.34 13.32 -1.13
CA GLU A 141 3.61 14.16 -2.32
C GLU A 141 2.37 14.99 -2.75
N ALA A 142 1.15 14.52 -2.46
CA ALA A 142 -0.07 15.24 -2.83
C ALA A 142 -0.30 16.52 -2.00
N ASP A 143 0.09 16.52 -0.71
CA ASP A 143 0.01 17.70 0.17
C ASP A 143 1.14 18.72 -0.12
N GLU A 144 2.28 18.27 -0.65
CA GLU A 144 3.38 19.16 -1.06
C GLU A 144 3.04 19.97 -2.33
N ALA A 145 2.24 19.40 -3.24
CA ALA A 145 1.84 20.11 -4.46
C ALA A 145 0.76 21.19 -4.20
N ALA A 146 -0.16 20.97 -3.28
CA ALA A 146 -1.23 21.92 -2.96
C ALA A 146 -0.74 23.10 -2.10
N THR A 147 0.28 22.91 -1.27
CA THR A 147 0.84 23.97 -0.41
C THR A 147 1.99 24.76 -1.04
N ALA A 148 2.57 24.28 -2.14
CA ALA A 148 3.66 24.99 -2.84
C ALA A 148 3.20 26.17 -3.72
N ALA A 149 1.90 26.29 -4.00
CA ALA A 149 1.37 27.34 -4.90
C ALA A 149 1.10 28.68 -4.20
N GLU A 150 0.98 28.71 -2.87
CA GLU A 150 0.75 29.95 -2.13
C GLU A 150 1.81 30.12 -1.03
N THR A 151 2.53 31.24 -1.09
CA THR A 151 3.52 31.75 -0.12
C THR A 151 4.99 31.42 -0.41
N ALA A 152 5.56 32.15 -1.38
CA ALA A 152 7.01 32.36 -1.47
C ALA A 152 7.43 33.48 -0.49
N GLU A 153 7.60 33.16 0.79
CA GLU A 153 8.38 33.97 1.73
C GLU A 153 8.90 33.09 2.89
N GLU A 154 10.15 33.31 3.30
CA GLU A 154 10.97 32.48 4.18
C GLU A 154 10.25 31.97 5.45
N THR A 155 9.63 30.78 5.36
CA THR A 155 9.25 29.97 6.51
C THR A 155 9.70 28.55 6.25
N GLN A 156 10.54 28.00 7.12
CA GLN A 156 10.91 26.59 7.12
C GLN A 156 9.64 25.76 7.38
N THR A 157 8.99 25.29 6.32
CA THR A 157 7.91 24.33 6.39
C THR A 157 8.48 23.00 6.89
N GLN A 158 8.25 22.72 8.16
CA GLN A 158 8.30 21.40 8.75
C GLN A 158 7.16 20.58 8.12
N ASN A 159 7.40 19.34 7.66
CA ASN A 159 6.50 18.18 7.90
C ASN A 159 6.79 16.84 7.18
N ALA A 160 7.92 16.63 6.51
CA ALA A 160 8.40 15.27 6.21
C ALA A 160 9.74 15.01 6.91
N SER A 161 9.82 13.94 7.70
CA SER A 161 11.08 13.52 8.32
C SER A 161 11.76 12.48 7.44
N ASP A 162 12.95 12.78 6.91
CA ASP A 162 13.76 11.88 6.07
C ASP A 162 14.11 10.53 6.73
N VAL A 163 13.75 10.29 7.99
CA VAL A 163 14.17 9.10 8.74
C VAL A 163 13.22 7.90 8.59
N THR A 164 11.96 8.13 8.19
CA THR A 164 10.87 7.13 8.29
C THR A 164 11.04 5.89 7.42
N VAL A 165 11.84 5.98 6.36
CA VAL A 165 12.12 4.85 5.45
C VAL A 165 13.63 4.68 5.22
N ALA A 166 14.45 5.26 6.09
CA ALA A 166 15.88 5.44 5.81
C ALA A 166 16.68 4.12 5.72
N PHE A 167 16.15 3.03 6.28
CA PHE A 167 16.80 1.72 6.26
C PHE A 167 15.79 0.57 6.38
N SER A 168 16.00 -0.50 5.60
CA SER A 168 15.32 -1.79 5.66
C SER A 168 16.27 -2.84 6.24
N MET A 169 15.96 -3.36 7.44
CA MET A 169 16.81 -4.32 8.13
C MET A 169 16.99 -5.62 7.35
N LEU A 170 15.89 -6.26 6.95
CA LEU A 170 15.95 -7.59 6.32
C LEU A 170 16.53 -7.55 4.91
N ASP A 171 16.23 -6.51 4.12
CA ASP A 171 16.84 -6.33 2.81
C ASP A 171 18.33 -6.01 2.95
N GLY A 172 18.68 -5.10 3.88
CA GLY A 172 20.07 -4.73 4.13
C GLY A 172 20.95 -5.93 4.45
N LEU A 173 20.47 -6.84 5.32
CA LEU A 173 21.21 -8.07 5.62
C LEU A 173 21.31 -9.03 4.43
N THR A 174 20.28 -9.09 3.59
CA THR A 174 20.27 -9.94 2.38
C THR A 174 21.23 -9.38 1.33
N GLU A 175 21.17 -8.08 1.06
CA GLU A 175 22.06 -7.38 0.14
C GLU A 175 23.53 -7.45 0.60
N MET A 176 23.79 -7.23 1.89
CA MET A 176 25.15 -7.34 2.46
C MET A 176 25.74 -8.74 2.20
N GLN A 177 24.96 -9.80 2.40
CA GLN A 177 25.40 -11.16 2.12
C GLN A 177 25.75 -11.39 0.65
N ALA A 178 25.02 -10.76 -0.27
CA ALA A 178 25.27 -10.88 -1.71
C ALA A 178 26.54 -10.12 -2.14
N VAL A 179 26.78 -8.92 -1.64
CA VAL A 179 27.90 -8.06 -2.10
C VAL A 179 29.21 -8.27 -1.31
N TYR A 180 29.12 -8.83 -0.10
CA TYR A 180 30.25 -9.06 0.79
C TYR A 180 31.42 -9.87 0.20
N PRO A 181 31.20 -11.01 -0.49
CA PRO A 181 32.30 -11.89 -0.90
C PRO A 181 33.33 -11.18 -1.79
N ALA A 182 32.87 -10.29 -2.68
CA ALA A 182 33.74 -9.52 -3.56
C ALA A 182 34.67 -8.58 -2.77
N LEU A 183 34.12 -7.85 -1.79
CA LEU A 183 34.91 -6.95 -0.94
C LEU A 183 35.89 -7.71 -0.05
N ALA A 184 35.46 -8.84 0.52
CA ALA A 184 36.31 -9.68 1.37
C ALA A 184 37.52 -10.25 0.61
N ALA A 185 37.31 -10.68 -0.64
CA ALA A 185 38.38 -11.13 -1.53
C ALA A 185 39.41 -10.02 -1.79
N SER A 186 38.97 -8.82 -2.16
CA SER A 186 39.86 -7.69 -2.40
C SER A 186 40.67 -7.29 -1.15
N ILE A 187 40.07 -7.32 0.04
CA ILE A 187 40.80 -7.06 1.30
C ILE A 187 41.87 -8.13 1.54
N THR A 188 41.57 -9.39 1.22
CA THR A 188 42.50 -10.52 1.42
C THR A 188 43.75 -10.41 0.56
N GLU A 189 43.64 -9.86 -0.65
CA GLU A 189 44.76 -9.63 -1.56
C GLU A 189 45.70 -8.50 -1.12
N ILE A 190 45.15 -7.45 -0.52
CA ILE A 190 45.91 -6.23 -0.20
C ILE A 190 46.36 -6.15 1.26
N ALA A 191 45.79 -6.95 2.16
CA ALA A 191 46.08 -6.92 3.59
C ALA A 191 46.77 -8.19 4.08
N ALA A 192 47.89 -8.00 4.77
CA ALA A 192 48.58 -9.07 5.48
C ALA A 192 47.79 -9.51 6.72
N GLU A 193 47.76 -10.82 6.94
CA GLU A 193 47.15 -11.44 8.11
C GLU A 193 48.00 -11.20 9.37
N LYS A 194 47.34 -10.87 10.49
CA LYS A 194 47.96 -10.66 11.80
C LYS A 194 47.11 -11.29 12.91
N ARG A 195 47.73 -11.65 14.02
CA ARG A 195 47.01 -12.01 15.24
C ARG A 195 46.24 -10.79 15.78
N ALA A 196 45.02 -11.04 16.22
CA ALA A 196 44.13 -10.05 16.82
C ALA A 196 43.60 -10.55 18.17
N ASN A 197 43.17 -9.62 19.01
CA ASN A 197 42.38 -9.90 20.21
C ASN A 197 41.18 -8.96 20.21
N TYR A 198 40.22 -9.24 19.35
CA TYR A 198 39.05 -8.40 19.17
C TYR A 198 37.79 -9.16 19.59
N ASN A 199 37.27 -8.84 20.78
CA ASN A 199 36.07 -9.50 21.29
C ASN A 199 34.81 -8.72 20.91
N ILE A 200 33.90 -9.35 20.19
CA ILE A 200 32.65 -8.75 19.75
C ILE A 200 31.52 -9.38 20.57
N LYS A 201 30.89 -8.55 21.42
CA LYS A 201 29.84 -9.00 22.36
C LYS A 201 28.74 -9.74 21.61
N GLY A 202 28.50 -10.97 22.02
CA GLY A 202 27.43 -11.80 21.48
C GLY A 202 27.64 -12.32 20.06
N ILE A 203 28.83 -12.16 19.47
CA ILE A 203 29.23 -12.75 18.19
C ILE A 203 30.40 -13.71 18.39
N GLY A 204 31.49 -13.26 19.03
CA GLY A 204 32.66 -14.10 19.27
C GLY A 204 33.97 -13.31 19.31
N ALA A 205 35.08 -14.05 19.40
CA ALA A 205 36.42 -13.47 19.49
C ALA A 205 37.19 -13.59 18.17
N GLY A 206 37.56 -12.44 17.60
CA GLY A 206 38.48 -12.31 16.48
C GLY A 206 39.91 -12.60 16.94
N LYS A 207 40.46 -13.72 16.46
CA LYS A 207 41.84 -14.17 16.71
C LYS A 207 42.80 -13.75 15.62
N TRP A 208 42.27 -13.46 14.44
CA TRP A 208 43.04 -12.98 13.30
C TRP A 208 42.38 -11.75 12.70
N SER A 209 43.20 -10.90 12.08
CA SER A 209 42.75 -9.72 11.37
C SER A 209 43.54 -9.53 10.09
N ARG A 210 42.86 -9.07 9.03
CA ARG A 210 43.45 -8.53 7.81
C ARG A 210 43.04 -7.07 7.73
N VAL A 211 43.97 -6.15 7.93
CA VAL A 211 43.69 -4.71 7.99
C VAL A 211 44.40 -4.03 6.83
N ALA A 212 43.63 -3.55 5.87
CA ALA A 212 44.10 -2.72 4.77
C ALA A 212 43.96 -1.23 5.15
N ARG A 213 45.08 -0.50 5.17
CA ARG A 213 45.05 0.96 5.14
C ARG A 213 45.27 1.40 3.70
N LEU A 214 44.19 1.81 3.05
CA LEU A 214 44.15 2.00 1.61
C LEU A 214 45.00 3.20 1.16
N THR A 215 45.78 3.00 0.10
CA THR A 215 46.37 4.10 -0.68
C THR A 215 45.30 4.82 -1.50
N ALA A 216 45.64 5.95 -2.14
CA ALA A 216 44.69 6.65 -3.01
C ALA A 216 44.24 5.77 -4.20
N GLU A 217 45.20 5.06 -4.82
CA GLU A 217 44.92 4.12 -5.92
C GLU A 217 44.00 2.97 -5.46
N GLN A 218 44.22 2.42 -4.27
CA GLN A 218 43.36 1.37 -3.71
C GLN A 218 41.97 1.89 -3.35
N CYS A 219 41.85 3.13 -2.87
CA CYS A 219 40.53 3.75 -2.64
C CYS A 219 39.72 3.84 -3.93
N GLU A 220 40.34 4.23 -5.05
CA GLU A 220 39.65 4.28 -6.35
C GLU A 220 39.32 2.87 -6.87
N ALA A 221 40.24 1.91 -6.73
CA ALA A 221 40.02 0.53 -7.19
C ALA A 221 38.92 -0.20 -6.41
N LEU A 222 38.83 -0.02 -5.09
CA LEU A 222 37.79 -0.64 -4.24
C LEU A 222 36.51 0.20 -4.13
N LYS A 223 36.45 1.37 -4.77
CA LYS A 223 35.31 2.29 -4.68
C LYS A 223 33.96 1.61 -4.96
N PRO A 224 33.80 0.81 -6.05
CA PRO A 224 32.51 0.16 -6.33
C PRO A 224 32.06 -0.78 -5.22
N GLN A 225 32.96 -1.58 -4.65
CA GLN A 225 32.66 -2.54 -3.59
C GLN A 225 32.34 -1.85 -2.27
N LEU A 226 33.05 -0.76 -1.94
CA LEU A 226 32.79 0.04 -0.74
C LEU A 226 31.43 0.74 -0.84
N GLN A 227 31.11 1.32 -2.00
CA GLN A 227 29.81 1.95 -2.25
C GLN A 227 28.67 0.93 -2.19
N ALA A 228 28.83 -0.23 -2.84
CA ALA A 228 27.84 -1.31 -2.79
C ALA A 228 27.53 -1.74 -1.35
N MET A 229 28.57 -1.92 -0.52
CA MET A 229 28.40 -2.31 0.89
C MET A 229 27.70 -1.22 1.73
N LEU A 230 28.04 0.06 1.51
CA LEU A 230 27.44 1.18 2.25
C LEU A 230 26.00 1.49 1.81
N ALA A 231 25.63 1.10 0.60
CA ALA A 231 24.28 1.25 0.06
C ALA A 231 23.30 0.20 0.59
N CYS A 232 23.79 -0.91 1.13
CA CYS A 232 22.93 -2.04 1.51
C CYS A 232 21.83 -1.64 2.51
N GLY A 233 20.58 -1.93 2.14
CA GLY A 233 19.39 -1.69 2.96
C GLY A 233 18.98 -0.23 3.09
N MET A 234 19.70 0.72 2.52
CA MET A 234 19.37 2.15 2.62
C MET A 234 18.28 2.57 1.63
N ASP A 235 17.64 3.70 1.90
CA ASP A 235 16.68 4.36 0.99
C ASP A 235 17.32 4.80 -0.35
N GLU A 236 16.50 5.08 -1.36
CA GLU A 236 16.97 5.49 -2.70
C GLU A 236 17.75 6.80 -2.69
N VAL A 237 17.35 7.76 -1.85
CA VAL A 237 17.99 9.08 -1.74
C VAL A 237 19.46 8.91 -1.30
N TYR A 238 19.67 8.14 -0.24
CA TYR A 238 20.99 7.86 0.31
C TYR A 238 21.80 6.94 -0.60
N ARG A 239 21.16 5.99 -1.29
CA ARG A 239 21.85 5.22 -2.35
C ARG A 239 22.39 6.14 -3.44
N GLY A 240 21.63 7.16 -3.85
CA GLY A 240 22.08 8.22 -4.74
C GLY A 240 23.29 8.97 -4.20
N GLU A 241 23.28 9.34 -2.91
CA GLU A 241 24.44 9.98 -2.26
C GLU A 241 25.69 9.07 -2.30
N VAL A 242 25.53 7.78 -1.97
CA VAL A 242 26.63 6.80 -1.90
C VAL A 242 27.31 6.61 -3.25
N GLN A 243 26.56 6.63 -4.36
CA GLN A 243 27.11 6.50 -5.70
C GLN A 243 28.14 7.59 -6.04
N GLY A 244 27.95 8.81 -5.54
CA GLY A 244 28.91 9.90 -5.73
C GLY A 244 29.99 10.01 -4.64
N MET A 245 29.95 9.18 -3.59
CA MET A 245 30.95 9.23 -2.51
C MET A 245 32.34 8.78 -2.98
N THR A 246 33.39 9.44 -2.49
CA THR A 246 34.79 9.00 -2.65
C THR A 246 35.46 8.83 -1.28
N PHE A 247 36.57 8.08 -1.24
CA PHE A 247 37.23 7.71 0.00
C PHE A 247 38.64 8.31 0.07
N ALA A 248 38.93 9.03 1.15
CA ALA A 248 40.24 9.65 1.32
C ALA A 248 41.35 8.63 1.57
N LYS A 249 42.58 8.97 1.19
CA LYS A 249 43.78 8.17 1.51
C LYS A 249 43.83 7.83 3.00
N GLY A 250 44.15 6.58 3.31
CA GLY A 250 44.21 6.07 4.68
C GLY A 250 42.89 5.54 5.20
N PHE A 251 41.86 5.45 4.36
CA PHE A 251 40.65 4.69 4.65
C PHE A 251 41.01 3.24 5.03
N ILE A 252 40.33 2.70 6.03
CA ILE A 252 40.59 1.38 6.60
C ILE A 252 39.48 0.44 6.15
N ALA A 253 39.87 -0.69 5.58
CA ALA A 253 39.02 -1.85 5.37
C ALA A 253 39.64 -3.05 6.08
N ALA A 254 38.89 -3.69 6.97
CA ALA A 254 39.41 -4.74 7.82
C ALA A 254 38.45 -5.93 7.94
N LEU A 255 39.01 -7.14 7.89
CA LEU A 255 38.32 -8.38 8.20
C LEU A 255 38.86 -8.94 9.52
N TYR A 256 37.96 -9.35 10.40
CA TYR A 256 38.29 -10.10 11.61
C TYR A 256 37.78 -11.53 11.49
N GLN A 257 38.62 -12.47 11.90
CA GLN A 257 38.37 -13.89 11.77
C GLN A 257 38.51 -14.61 13.12
N ASN A 258 37.70 -15.66 13.32
CA ASN A 258 37.77 -16.53 14.48
C ASN A 258 39.00 -17.46 14.43
N ALA A 259 39.11 -18.40 15.38
CA ALA A 259 40.20 -19.37 15.43
C ALA A 259 40.25 -20.28 14.19
N ASP A 260 39.08 -20.61 13.64
CA ASP A 260 38.87 -21.47 12.47
C ASP A 260 38.98 -20.73 11.13
N LYS A 261 39.47 -19.47 11.15
CA LYS A 261 39.65 -18.62 9.97
C LYS A 261 38.34 -18.24 9.25
N GLN A 262 37.20 -18.38 9.91
CA GLN A 262 35.93 -17.86 9.42
C GLN A 262 35.81 -16.38 9.75
N ASP A 263 35.32 -15.60 8.79
CA ASP A 263 35.06 -14.18 9.00
C ASP A 263 33.92 -13.99 10.01
N ILE A 264 34.13 -13.09 10.96
CA ILE A 264 33.15 -12.74 11.98
C ILE A 264 32.82 -11.24 11.99
N CYS A 265 33.61 -10.42 11.29
CA CYS A 265 33.34 -9.00 11.18
C CYS A 265 34.07 -8.34 10.01
N LEU A 266 33.34 -7.53 9.25
CA LEU A 266 33.87 -6.52 8.33
C LEU A 266 33.81 -5.15 9.02
N TYR A 267 34.92 -4.42 8.97
CA TYR A 267 35.06 -3.11 9.60
C TYR A 267 35.63 -2.11 8.60
N LEU A 268 34.90 -1.01 8.39
CA LEU A 268 35.27 0.08 7.50
C LEU A 268 35.37 1.38 8.31
N LYS A 269 36.44 2.14 8.11
CA LYS A 269 36.64 3.40 8.84
C LYS A 269 37.50 4.38 8.06
N GLY A 270 37.06 5.63 7.96
CA GLY A 270 37.92 6.68 7.42
C GLY A 270 37.16 7.96 7.13
N THR A 271 37.72 8.78 6.25
CA THR A 271 37.06 9.99 5.77
C THR A 271 36.46 9.70 4.40
N ALA A 272 35.15 9.89 4.26
CA ALA A 272 34.44 9.88 3.00
C ALA A 272 34.18 11.34 2.56
N ILE A 273 34.19 11.58 1.25
CA ILE A 273 33.83 12.86 0.64
C ILE A 273 32.53 12.62 -0.11
N TYR A 274 31.48 13.35 0.28
CA TYR A 274 30.14 13.24 -0.28
C TYR A 274 30.03 14.07 -1.58
N PRO A 275 28.97 13.85 -2.39
CA PRO A 275 28.77 14.60 -3.64
C PRO A 275 28.67 16.11 -3.44
N ASP A 276 28.17 16.55 -2.28
CA ASP A 276 28.11 17.96 -1.85
C ASP A 276 29.48 18.56 -1.49
N GLY A 277 30.58 17.79 -1.65
CA GLY A 277 31.93 18.17 -1.28
C GLY A 277 32.22 18.10 0.22
N SER A 278 31.22 17.77 1.05
CA SER A 278 31.40 17.67 2.50
C SER A 278 32.22 16.45 2.87
N LYS A 279 33.09 16.61 3.87
CA LYS A 279 33.90 15.53 4.43
C LYS A 279 33.18 14.96 5.64
N ARG A 280 32.99 13.64 5.68
CA ARG A 280 32.40 12.93 6.81
C ARG A 280 33.35 11.88 7.36
N LYS A 281 33.43 11.79 8.69
CA LYS A 281 34.05 10.64 9.38
C LYS A 281 33.06 9.50 9.33
N LEU A 282 33.46 8.43 8.66
CA LEU A 282 32.68 7.22 8.47
C LEU A 282 33.24 6.11 9.37
N LEU A 283 32.34 5.46 10.10
CA LEU A 283 32.55 4.18 10.77
C LEU A 283 31.41 3.26 10.34
N TRP A 284 31.74 2.13 9.74
CA TRP A 284 30.78 1.09 9.42
C TRP A 284 31.34 -0.25 9.89
N GLN A 285 30.51 -1.06 10.52
CA GLN A 285 30.87 -2.36 11.05
C GLN A 285 29.71 -3.31 10.84
N TRP A 286 29.98 -4.48 10.27
CA TRP A 286 29.05 -5.59 10.27
C TRP A 286 29.75 -6.78 10.92
N ALA A 287 29.23 -7.22 12.06
CA ALA A 287 29.68 -8.42 12.75
C ALA A 287 28.61 -9.48 12.67
N PHE A 288 28.99 -10.71 12.38
CA PHE A 288 28.04 -11.78 12.15
C PHE A 288 28.57 -13.14 12.60
N THR A 289 27.66 -14.05 12.87
CA THR A 289 27.94 -15.47 13.11
C THR A 289 26.82 -16.31 12.51
N ASN A 290 27.16 -17.50 12.03
CA ASN A 290 26.20 -18.49 11.55
C ASN A 290 26.73 -19.88 11.90
N ASN A 291 25.96 -20.65 12.67
CA ASN A 291 26.30 -22.03 13.03
C ASN A 291 25.44 -23.07 12.28
N GLY A 292 24.72 -22.66 11.23
CA GLY A 292 23.82 -23.50 10.44
C GLY A 292 22.37 -23.54 10.96
N ILE A 293 22.16 -23.22 12.23
CA ILE A 293 20.83 -23.16 12.87
C ILE A 293 20.48 -21.71 13.21
N ARG A 294 21.41 -21.02 13.85
CA ARG A 294 21.28 -19.64 14.30
C ARG A 294 22.26 -18.77 13.55
N ARG A 295 21.72 -17.72 12.94
CA ARG A 295 22.45 -16.59 12.40
C ARG A 295 22.23 -15.39 13.30
N LYS A 296 23.29 -14.63 13.54
CA LYS A 296 23.20 -13.35 14.24
C LYS A 296 24.03 -12.31 13.52
N ASP A 297 23.45 -11.15 13.31
CA ASP A 297 24.04 -10.00 12.63
C ASP A 297 23.95 -8.77 13.53
N ASN A 298 25.03 -7.99 13.55
CA ASN A 298 25.11 -6.71 14.24
C ASN A 298 25.76 -5.70 13.28
N VAL A 299 25.00 -4.70 12.85
CA VAL A 299 25.48 -3.63 11.96
C VAL A 299 25.53 -2.34 12.75
N LYS A 300 26.63 -1.60 12.62
CA LYS A 300 26.77 -0.24 13.10
C LYS A 300 27.27 0.63 11.96
N TYR A 301 26.60 1.75 11.73
CA TYR A 301 27.03 2.79 10.81
C TYR A 301 26.93 4.15 11.50
N GLU A 302 27.93 4.99 11.26
CA GLU A 302 28.02 6.34 11.78
C GLU A 302 28.77 7.20 10.78
N ALA A 303 28.10 8.23 10.25
CA ALA A 303 28.71 9.25 9.41
C ALA A 303 28.44 10.64 9.99
N SER A 304 29.50 11.34 10.36
CA SER A 304 29.43 12.68 10.94
C SER A 304 30.24 13.68 10.13
N ARG A 305 29.66 14.87 9.86
CA ARG A 305 30.42 15.96 9.22
C ARG A 305 31.64 16.34 10.05
N THR A 306 32.77 16.60 9.38
CA THR A 306 34.02 17.00 10.04
C THR A 306 34.03 18.47 10.48
N SER A 307 33.19 19.30 9.89
CA SER A 307 33.14 20.75 10.09
C SER A 307 31.78 21.31 9.65
N GLY A 308 31.43 22.51 10.12
CA GLY A 308 30.15 23.16 9.83
C GLY A 308 29.04 22.74 10.78
N THR A 309 27.78 22.95 10.37
CA THR A 309 26.60 22.56 11.14
C THR A 309 26.61 21.06 11.41
N ALA A 310 26.23 20.68 12.65
CA ALA A 310 26.13 19.29 13.06
C ALA A 310 25.18 18.53 12.12
N ASP A 311 25.73 17.55 11.43
CA ASP A 311 25.02 16.63 10.55
C ASP A 311 25.60 15.24 10.84
N THR A 312 24.78 14.37 11.42
CA THR A 312 25.19 13.01 11.77
C THR A 312 24.08 12.04 11.41
N ARG A 313 24.43 11.00 10.67
CA ARG A 313 23.57 9.84 10.40
C ARG A 313 24.15 8.65 11.14
N THR A 314 23.31 7.99 11.94
CA THR A 314 23.66 6.74 12.62
C THR A 314 22.67 5.65 12.28
N LEU A 315 23.15 4.42 12.18
CA LEU A 315 22.35 3.23 12.06
C LEU A 315 22.92 2.16 13.00
N ALA A 316 22.07 1.53 13.78
CA ALA A 316 22.41 0.40 14.63
C ALA A 316 21.40 -0.72 14.42
N VAL A 317 21.86 -1.89 14.02
CA VAL A 317 21.03 -3.05 13.69
C VAL A 317 21.51 -4.23 14.49
N THR A 318 20.57 -4.97 15.06
CA THR A 318 20.80 -6.31 15.60
C THR A 318 19.71 -7.21 15.07
N CYS A 319 20.08 -8.35 14.49
CA CYS A 319 19.12 -9.35 14.04
C CYS A 319 19.63 -10.73 14.41
N THR A 320 18.77 -11.55 14.99
CA THR A 320 18.98 -12.97 15.25
C THR A 320 17.92 -13.72 14.46
N GLN A 321 18.34 -14.73 13.72
CA GLN A 321 17.46 -15.63 12.99
C GLN A 321 17.80 -17.05 13.41
N GLU A 322 16.81 -17.81 13.85
CA GLU A 322 16.95 -19.23 14.12
C GLU A 322 16.05 -20.02 13.17
N SER A 323 16.62 -21.09 12.61
CA SER A 323 15.89 -22.04 11.78
C SER A 323 16.34 -23.44 12.16
N ARG A 324 15.43 -24.16 12.81
CA ARG A 324 15.50 -25.60 13.06
C ARG A 324 14.52 -26.30 12.13
N SER A 325 14.55 -27.63 12.12
CA SER A 325 13.63 -28.43 11.30
C SER A 325 12.15 -28.21 11.64
N ASP A 326 11.88 -27.79 12.86
CA ASP A 326 10.57 -27.69 13.49
C ASP A 326 10.28 -26.29 14.04
N GLU A 327 11.23 -25.35 13.99
CA GLU A 327 11.08 -24.03 14.60
C GLU A 327 11.75 -22.95 13.74
N TYR A 328 11.06 -21.84 13.56
CA TYR A 328 11.53 -20.65 12.89
C TYR A 328 11.37 -19.46 13.83
N SER A 329 12.42 -18.68 14.04
CA SER A 329 12.32 -17.44 14.79
C SER A 329 13.20 -16.33 14.22
N ILE A 330 12.72 -15.11 14.36
CA ILE A 330 13.45 -13.90 14.01
C ILE A 330 13.21 -12.83 15.07
N GLU A 331 14.30 -12.39 15.68
CA GLU A 331 14.31 -11.29 16.65
C GLU A 331 15.26 -10.22 16.12
N GLY A 332 14.78 -9.00 15.91
CA GLY A 332 15.59 -7.93 15.36
C GLY A 332 15.17 -6.55 15.82
N SER A 333 16.13 -5.63 15.77
CA SER A 333 15.89 -4.21 15.96
C SER A 333 16.85 -3.42 15.09
N ALA A 334 16.34 -2.39 14.42
CA ALA A 334 17.12 -1.41 13.70
C ALA A 334 16.75 -0.02 14.21
N VAL A 335 17.75 0.81 14.47
CA VAL A 335 17.58 2.22 14.87
C VAL A 335 18.36 3.07 13.89
N THR A 336 17.64 3.88 13.11
CA THR A 336 18.22 4.93 12.27
C THR A 336 18.00 6.26 12.96
N SER A 337 19.04 7.10 13.04
CA SER A 337 18.91 8.45 13.56
C SER A 337 19.64 9.45 12.68
N LEU A 338 18.99 10.58 12.45
CA LEU A 338 19.47 11.69 11.67
C LEU A 338 19.42 12.94 12.53
N LYS A 339 20.60 13.49 12.82
CA LYS A 339 20.76 14.75 13.55
C LYS A 339 21.15 15.84 12.58
N ARG A 340 20.31 16.86 12.45
CA ARG A 340 20.56 18.07 11.65
C ARG A 340 20.39 19.31 12.53
N GLY A 341 21.51 19.97 12.84
CA GLY A 341 21.52 21.10 13.77
C GLY A 341 21.02 20.72 15.17
N LYS A 342 19.88 21.31 15.57
CA LYS A 342 19.22 21.04 16.87
C LYS A 342 18.10 20.00 16.80
N ILE A 343 17.76 19.53 15.60
CA ILE A 343 16.70 18.54 15.39
C ILE A 343 17.35 17.15 15.30
N THR A 344 16.76 16.18 16.00
CA THR A 344 17.13 14.77 15.90
C THR A 344 15.89 13.97 15.59
N ASP A 345 15.87 13.37 14.40
CA ASP A 345 14.86 12.41 14.01
C ASP A 345 15.41 11.00 14.19
N ALA A 346 14.58 10.08 14.64
CA ALA A 346 14.93 8.68 14.78
C ALA A 346 13.76 7.79 14.36
N TYR A 347 14.10 6.67 13.72
CA TYR A 347 13.19 5.59 13.42
C TYR A 347 13.72 4.31 14.06
N THR A 348 12.89 3.62 14.82
CA THR A 348 13.20 2.32 15.41
C THR A 348 12.25 1.27 14.87
N GLU A 349 12.80 0.31 14.14
CA GLU A 349 12.13 -0.90 13.71
C GLU A 349 12.42 -2.03 14.71
N LYS A 350 11.43 -2.86 15.01
CA LYS A 350 11.61 -4.13 15.72
C LYS A 350 10.79 -5.24 15.08
N ILE A 351 11.33 -6.44 15.18
CA ILE A 351 10.70 -7.69 14.77
C ILE A 351 10.93 -8.68 15.90
N ASP A 352 9.89 -9.36 16.34
CA ASP A 352 10.00 -10.50 17.23
C ASP A 352 8.91 -11.48 16.80
N LEU A 353 9.28 -12.45 15.96
CA LEU A 353 8.36 -13.41 15.38
C LEU A 353 8.93 -14.81 15.57
N SER A 354 8.08 -15.75 15.98
CA SER A 354 8.43 -17.15 16.21
C SER A 354 7.33 -18.06 15.71
N GLY A 355 7.67 -19.30 15.36
CA GLY A 355 6.70 -20.25 14.85
C GLY A 355 7.24 -21.67 14.81
N ASP A 356 6.34 -22.63 14.91
CA ASP A 356 6.64 -24.05 14.95
C ASP A 356 5.98 -24.78 13.77
N LEU A 357 6.72 -25.72 13.20
CA LEU A 357 6.22 -26.64 12.18
C LEU A 357 5.76 -27.94 12.85
N SER A 358 4.44 -28.14 12.88
CA SER A 358 3.83 -29.36 13.37
C SER A 358 4.13 -30.57 12.47
N ARG A 359 3.97 -31.79 13.01
CA ARG A 359 4.10 -33.04 12.23
C ARG A 359 3.10 -33.16 11.07
N SER A 360 1.95 -32.47 11.17
CA SER A 360 0.95 -32.39 10.11
C SER A 360 1.30 -31.37 9.01
N GLY A 361 2.44 -30.68 9.12
CA GLY A 361 2.87 -29.64 8.18
C GLY A 361 2.20 -28.28 8.43
N ALA A 362 1.37 -28.15 9.47
CA ALA A 362 0.82 -26.86 9.88
C ALA A 362 1.91 -26.03 10.56
N LEU A 363 1.96 -24.74 10.23
CA LEU A 363 2.98 -23.80 10.67
C LEU A 363 2.33 -22.68 11.47
N THR A 364 2.81 -22.43 12.69
CA THR A 364 2.39 -21.28 13.49
C THR A 364 3.29 -20.07 13.23
N LEU A 365 2.77 -18.88 13.51
CA LEU A 365 3.51 -17.64 13.57
C LEU A 365 2.89 -16.74 14.63
N GLU A 366 3.64 -16.50 15.69
CA GLU A 366 3.26 -15.63 16.80
C GLU A 366 4.32 -14.55 16.99
N GLY A 367 3.90 -13.34 17.38
CA GLY A 367 4.79 -12.26 17.75
C GLY A 367 4.33 -10.90 17.22
N TYR A 368 5.29 -10.01 16.94
CA TYR A 368 4.98 -8.66 16.49
C TYR A 368 6.05 -8.03 15.59
N THR A 369 5.64 -7.00 14.85
CA THR A 369 6.52 -5.99 14.26
C THR A 369 6.15 -4.61 14.78
N SER A 370 7.12 -3.71 14.94
CA SER A 370 6.86 -2.36 15.42
C SER A 370 7.78 -1.31 14.81
N GLY A 371 7.22 -0.12 14.58
CA GLY A 371 7.90 1.03 14.03
C GLY A 371 7.65 2.23 14.91
N LYS A 372 8.73 2.79 15.45
CA LYS A 372 8.65 3.97 16.29
C LYS A 372 9.37 5.12 15.62
N GLN A 373 8.62 6.15 15.29
CA GLN A 373 9.16 7.45 14.91
C GLN A 373 9.31 8.31 16.17
N SER A 374 10.48 8.91 16.33
CA SER A 374 10.81 9.84 17.41
C SER A 374 11.38 11.11 16.79
N ARG A 375 10.80 12.26 17.10
CA ARG A 375 11.34 13.56 16.70
C ARG A 375 11.65 14.38 17.93
N THR A 376 12.92 14.79 18.06
CA THR A 376 13.36 15.69 19.13
C THR A 376 13.72 17.04 18.55
N ALA A 377 12.99 18.08 18.94
CA ALA A 377 13.23 19.46 18.56
C ALA A 377 13.08 20.35 19.78
N SER A 378 13.99 21.32 19.94
CA SER A 378 13.96 22.30 21.06
C SER A 378 13.89 21.69 22.48
N GLY A 379 14.31 20.43 22.65
CA GLY A 379 14.30 19.72 23.92
C GLY A 379 13.03 18.91 24.21
N GLU A 380 12.04 18.97 23.32
CA GLU A 380 10.82 18.17 23.39
C GLU A 380 10.91 16.99 22.41
N THR A 381 10.43 15.83 22.82
CA THR A 381 10.41 14.61 22.01
C THR A 381 8.97 14.16 21.78
N THR A 382 8.58 14.04 20.52
CA THR A 382 7.32 13.43 20.11
C THR A 382 7.58 12.03 19.58
N ASP A 383 6.77 11.08 20.05
CA ASP A 383 6.89 9.67 19.72
C ASP A 383 5.58 9.16 19.11
N THR A 384 5.66 8.57 17.93
CA THR A 384 4.57 7.80 17.32
C THR A 384 5.04 6.38 17.12
N THR A 385 4.33 5.41 17.71
CA THR A 385 4.63 3.99 17.57
C THR A 385 3.50 3.30 16.82
N ARG A 386 3.86 2.44 15.87
CA ARG A 386 2.96 1.51 15.23
C ARG A 386 3.37 0.10 15.62
N LEU A 387 2.39 -0.73 15.89
CA LEU A 387 2.60 -2.10 16.36
C LEU A 387 1.62 -3.00 15.62
N LEU A 388 2.14 -4.09 15.07
CA LEU A 388 1.34 -5.14 14.47
C LEU A 388 1.66 -6.43 15.22
N THR A 389 0.70 -6.92 15.99
CA THR A 389 0.80 -8.20 16.71
C THR A 389 0.07 -9.27 15.90
N THR A 390 0.63 -10.45 15.81
CA THR A 390 0.10 -11.54 14.98
C THR A 390 0.12 -12.86 15.75
N ASP A 391 -0.94 -13.64 15.60
CA ASP A 391 -1.04 -15.05 15.99
C ASP A 391 -1.72 -15.78 14.84
N LEU A 392 -0.91 -16.37 13.96
CA LEU A 392 -1.33 -16.94 12.69
C LEU A 392 -1.03 -18.43 12.62
N LEU A 393 -1.91 -19.15 11.94
CA LEU A 393 -1.79 -20.57 11.66
C LEU A 393 -1.98 -20.83 10.17
N PHE A 394 -0.96 -21.41 9.54
CA PHE A 394 -0.98 -21.89 8.18
C PHE A 394 -1.23 -23.41 8.19
N THR A 395 -2.39 -23.84 7.70
CA THR A 395 -2.77 -25.25 7.64
C THR A 395 -2.73 -25.73 6.19
N PRO A 396 -1.86 -26.69 5.81
CA PRO A 396 -1.87 -27.29 4.49
C PRO A 396 -3.23 -27.92 4.16
N GLY A 397 -3.66 -27.80 2.91
CA GLY A 397 -4.90 -28.38 2.40
C GLY A 397 -4.76 -28.86 0.96
N THR A 398 -5.77 -29.57 0.46
CA THR A 398 -5.80 -30.11 -0.91
C THR A 398 -5.73 -29.04 -1.99
N ASP A 399 -6.26 -27.85 -1.68
CA ASP A 399 -6.36 -26.73 -2.62
C ASP A 399 -5.39 -25.59 -2.27
N GLY A 400 -4.38 -25.87 -1.45
CA GLY A 400 -3.45 -24.88 -0.90
C GLY A 400 -3.50 -24.76 0.61
N ALA A 401 -2.59 -23.95 1.17
CA ALA A 401 -2.56 -23.65 2.59
C ALA A 401 -3.67 -22.66 2.97
N ARG A 402 -4.35 -22.93 4.08
CA ARG A 402 -5.32 -22.03 4.70
C ARG A 402 -4.66 -21.25 5.81
N LEU A 403 -4.73 -19.93 5.74
CA LEU A 403 -4.32 -19.03 6.80
C LEU A 403 -5.52 -18.69 7.69
N SER A 404 -5.31 -18.79 9.00
CA SER A 404 -6.29 -18.49 10.05
C SER A 404 -5.57 -17.87 11.24
N GLY A 405 -6.31 -17.28 12.19
CA GLY A 405 -5.73 -16.67 13.39
C GLY A 405 -6.16 -15.22 13.57
N THR A 406 -5.32 -14.41 14.20
CA THR A 406 -5.60 -13.00 14.48
C THR A 406 -4.41 -12.10 14.15
N ALA A 407 -4.71 -10.86 13.78
CA ALA A 407 -3.73 -9.80 13.70
C ALA A 407 -4.31 -8.52 14.33
N VAL A 408 -3.52 -7.79 15.11
CA VAL A 408 -3.94 -6.56 15.77
C VAL A 408 -2.99 -5.45 15.41
N ALA A 409 -3.52 -4.41 14.75
CA ALA A 409 -2.80 -3.21 14.38
C ALA A 409 -3.11 -2.08 15.36
N GLN A 410 -2.07 -1.48 15.94
CA GLN A 410 -2.16 -0.37 16.88
C GLN A 410 -1.31 0.82 16.42
N THR A 411 -1.86 2.02 16.62
CA THR A 411 -1.10 3.27 16.56
C THR A 411 -1.11 3.92 17.93
N LEU A 412 0.05 4.29 18.45
CA LEU A 412 0.23 4.94 19.73
C LEU A 412 0.92 6.29 19.57
N ALA A 413 0.42 7.31 20.25
CA ALA A 413 1.11 8.57 20.50
C ALA A 413 1.71 8.52 21.91
N GLY A 414 3.03 8.39 22.00
CA GLY A 414 3.73 8.06 23.25
C GLY A 414 3.25 6.71 23.80
N LYS A 415 2.44 6.73 24.86
CA LYS A 415 1.83 5.54 25.47
C LYS A 415 0.32 5.42 25.24
N THR A 416 -0.27 6.41 24.58
CA THR A 416 -1.72 6.49 24.39
C THR A 416 -2.10 5.85 23.06
N VAL A 417 -2.93 4.82 23.10
CA VAL A 417 -3.51 4.20 21.90
C VAL A 417 -4.40 5.23 21.20
N GLN A 418 -4.07 5.53 19.94
CA GLN A 418 -4.85 6.41 19.06
C GLN A 418 -5.82 5.59 18.22
N SER A 419 -5.36 4.43 17.75
CA SER A 419 -6.18 3.48 17.00
C SER A 419 -5.79 2.05 17.35
N GLU A 420 -6.77 1.17 17.39
CA GLU A 420 -6.58 -0.28 17.53
C GLU A 420 -7.62 -0.98 16.67
N ILE A 421 -7.15 -1.81 15.76
CA ILE A 421 -7.95 -2.58 14.80
C ILE A 421 -7.54 -4.04 14.95
N ALA A 422 -8.51 -4.91 15.19
CA ALA A 422 -8.32 -6.34 15.24
C ALA A 422 -8.86 -6.98 13.95
N PHE A 423 -8.12 -7.94 13.44
CA PHE A 423 -8.49 -8.75 12.30
C PHE A 423 -8.60 -10.20 12.74
N THR A 424 -9.73 -10.82 12.42
CA THR A 424 -9.96 -12.23 12.69
C THR A 424 -9.95 -12.97 11.37
N LEU A 425 -9.00 -13.88 11.19
CA LEU A 425 -8.90 -14.73 10.02
C LEU A 425 -9.62 -16.04 10.29
N ALA A 426 -10.80 -16.18 9.69
CA ALA A 426 -11.63 -17.36 9.85
C ALA A 426 -10.99 -18.59 9.20
N LYS A 427 -11.35 -19.77 9.71
CA LYS A 427 -11.17 -21.04 9.00
C LYS A 427 -12.21 -21.09 7.88
N ALA A 428 -11.96 -20.34 6.80
CA ALA A 428 -12.95 -19.89 5.80
C ALA A 428 -14.06 -20.90 5.45
N SER A 429 -15.30 -20.39 5.41
CA SER A 429 -16.40 -20.94 4.63
C SER A 429 -16.67 -20.07 3.40
N VAL A 430 -16.81 -20.74 2.26
CA VAL A 430 -17.21 -20.26 0.92
C VAL A 430 -16.07 -19.71 0.04
N THR A 431 -16.23 -20.03 -1.25
CA THR A 431 -15.25 -20.16 -2.31
C THR A 431 -15.01 -18.81 -2.99
N ALA A 432 -13.83 -18.20 -2.80
CA ALA A 432 -13.33 -17.24 -3.78
C ALA A 432 -13.24 -17.94 -5.14
N ALA A 433 -13.79 -17.32 -6.18
CA ALA A 433 -13.84 -17.88 -7.53
C ALA A 433 -12.47 -18.44 -7.93
N ALA A 434 -12.47 -19.69 -8.43
CA ALA A 434 -11.25 -20.35 -8.88
C ALA A 434 -10.56 -19.52 -9.98
N PRO A 435 -9.22 -19.55 -10.06
CA PRO A 435 -8.50 -18.85 -11.12
C PRO A 435 -9.02 -19.34 -12.47
N ALA A 436 -9.37 -18.39 -13.35
CA ALA A 436 -9.77 -18.73 -14.71
C ALA A 436 -8.62 -19.48 -15.39
N ALA A 437 -8.84 -20.75 -15.72
CA ALA A 437 -7.89 -21.54 -16.50
C ALA A 437 -7.64 -20.78 -17.81
N GLY A 438 -6.36 -20.53 -18.09
CA GLY A 438 -5.93 -19.69 -19.20
C GLY A 438 -6.59 -20.10 -20.52
N VAL A 439 -7.06 -19.10 -21.27
CA VAL A 439 -7.36 -19.25 -22.69
C VAL A 439 -6.03 -19.55 -23.37
N GLN A 440 -5.78 -20.83 -23.66
CA GLN A 440 -4.84 -21.21 -24.69
C GLN A 440 -5.36 -20.63 -26.01
N ALA A 441 -4.53 -19.83 -26.66
CA ALA A 441 -4.74 -19.43 -28.03
C ALA A 441 -4.79 -20.69 -28.90
N ASP A 442 -5.96 -20.98 -29.46
CA ASP A 442 -6.11 -21.88 -30.59
C ASP A 442 -6.61 -21.03 -31.77
N GLU A 443 -5.76 -20.92 -32.80
CA GLU A 443 -6.11 -20.30 -34.08
C GLU A 443 -7.15 -21.19 -34.77
N GLY A 444 -8.39 -20.73 -34.86
CA GLY A 444 -9.43 -21.42 -35.62
C GLY A 444 -10.69 -20.58 -35.78
N ASP A 445 -10.89 -20.04 -36.99
CA ASP A 445 -12.11 -19.38 -37.43
C ASP A 445 -13.37 -20.18 -37.07
N ALA A 446 -14.23 -19.61 -36.24
CA ALA A 446 -15.64 -19.97 -36.15
C ALA A 446 -16.46 -18.77 -35.66
N GLU A 447 -17.12 -18.11 -36.61
CA GLU A 447 -18.12 -17.08 -36.39
C GLU A 447 -19.31 -17.66 -35.58
N VAL A 448 -19.51 -17.20 -34.35
CA VAL A 448 -20.68 -17.54 -33.53
C VAL A 448 -21.64 -16.36 -33.51
N THR A 449 -22.73 -16.51 -34.26
CA THR A 449 -23.90 -15.62 -34.29
C THR A 449 -24.72 -15.77 -33.00
N ILE A 450 -24.99 -14.67 -32.28
CA ILE A 450 -25.98 -14.64 -31.19
C ILE A 450 -27.28 -14.04 -31.73
N ASN A 451 -28.33 -14.87 -31.77
CA ASN A 451 -29.69 -14.47 -32.09
C ASN A 451 -30.29 -13.64 -30.96
N ILE A 452 -30.69 -12.40 -31.26
CA ILE A 452 -31.61 -11.62 -30.42
C ILE A 452 -33.01 -11.84 -30.96
N LEU A 453 -33.85 -12.52 -30.18
CA LEU A 453 -35.31 -12.56 -30.38
C LEU A 453 -35.88 -11.15 -30.13
N GLY A 454 -36.16 -10.42 -31.20
CA GLY A 454 -37.12 -9.31 -31.19
C GLY A 454 -38.51 -9.84 -31.60
N PRO A 455 -39.61 -9.27 -31.09
CA PRO A 455 -40.94 -9.59 -31.60
C PRO A 455 -41.13 -8.99 -33.01
N GLU A 456 -41.48 -9.87 -33.95
CA GLU A 456 -41.92 -9.64 -35.34
C GLU A 456 -43.08 -8.61 -35.40
N GLY A 457 -43.09 -7.63 -36.32
CA GLY A 457 -43.50 -7.76 -37.75
C GLY A 457 -45.01 -7.45 -37.86
N ASP A 458 -45.57 -6.63 -38.76
CA ASP A 458 -45.35 -6.30 -40.18
C ASP A 458 -45.99 -4.92 -40.46
N GLU A 459 -45.37 -4.00 -41.17
CA GLU A 459 -45.21 -3.84 -42.64
C GLU A 459 -46.44 -3.34 -43.45
N ALA A 460 -46.15 -2.25 -44.18
CA ALA A 460 -46.59 -1.87 -45.53
C ALA A 460 -47.93 -1.10 -45.78
N ALA A 461 -47.74 0.19 -46.09
CA ALA A 461 -48.22 0.95 -47.25
C ALA A 461 -49.74 1.07 -47.57
N THR A 462 -50.20 2.31 -47.82
CA THR A 462 -50.69 2.89 -49.10
C THR A 462 -51.72 4.00 -48.83
N GLU A 463 -51.50 5.24 -49.29
CA GLU A 463 -52.54 6.28 -49.51
C GLU A 463 -53.33 5.97 -50.82
N PRO A 464 -54.60 6.41 -51.06
CA PRO A 464 -55.02 7.83 -50.98
C PRO A 464 -56.54 8.17 -50.75
N SER A 465 -56.80 9.48 -50.62
CA SER A 465 -57.97 10.27 -51.10
C SER A 465 -59.38 10.23 -50.45
N ALA A 466 -59.82 11.43 -50.04
CA ALA A 466 -61.13 12.11 -50.22
C ALA A 466 -62.44 11.38 -49.78
N THR A 467 -63.47 11.99 -49.17
CA THR A 467 -64.22 13.20 -49.57
C THR A 467 -65.34 13.46 -48.52
N ASP A 468 -65.73 14.73 -48.35
CA ASP A 468 -67.07 15.30 -48.07
C ASP A 468 -68.04 14.67 -47.04
N ALA A 469 -68.46 15.47 -46.04
CA ALA A 469 -69.71 16.25 -46.11
C ALA A 469 -70.11 16.87 -44.73
N ALA A 470 -70.10 18.21 -44.66
CA ALA A 470 -70.99 19.04 -43.81
C ALA A 470 -72.40 19.13 -44.49
N PRO A 471 -73.43 19.92 -44.06
CA PRO A 471 -73.51 21.07 -43.13
C PRO A 471 -74.72 20.96 -42.14
N ASP A 472 -75.14 21.90 -41.29
CA ASP A 472 -75.65 23.27 -41.51
C ASP A 472 -75.97 23.88 -40.12
N ALA A 473 -75.32 24.98 -39.70
CA ALA A 473 -75.74 26.38 -39.78
C ALA A 473 -76.79 26.85 -38.76
N THR A 474 -76.41 27.78 -37.86
CA THR A 474 -76.79 29.22 -37.91
C THR A 474 -76.29 30.00 -36.69
N THR A 475 -75.58 31.11 -36.96
CA THR A 475 -75.18 32.20 -36.03
C THR A 475 -75.78 33.50 -36.57
N PRO A 476 -75.95 34.57 -35.76
CA PRO A 476 -74.94 35.66 -35.75
C PRO A 476 -74.75 36.34 -34.36
N GLU A 477 -73.49 36.57 -33.93
CA GLU A 477 -72.71 37.85 -33.88
C GLU A 477 -73.11 38.80 -32.73
N THR A 478 -72.20 39.40 -31.94
CA THR A 478 -70.83 39.92 -32.22
C THR A 478 -69.90 39.94 -30.98
N ASP A 479 -68.61 39.66 -31.24
CA ASP A 479 -67.34 40.20 -30.69
C ASP A 479 -67.10 40.29 -29.16
N ASN A 480 -65.97 39.87 -28.57
CA ASN A 480 -64.63 39.60 -29.08
C ASN A 480 -63.83 38.78 -28.03
N ALA A 481 -63.03 37.82 -28.50
CA ALA A 481 -61.93 37.10 -27.84
C ALA A 481 -62.18 36.39 -26.48
N SER A 482 -62.45 35.08 -26.54
CA SER A 482 -62.22 34.13 -25.44
C SER A 482 -61.77 32.78 -26.00
N ALA A 483 -60.64 32.25 -25.52
CA ALA A 483 -60.29 30.84 -25.38
C ALA A 483 -58.96 30.81 -24.61
N SER A 484 -58.83 30.33 -23.37
CA SER A 484 -59.24 29.03 -22.81
C SER A 484 -58.80 27.83 -23.67
N GLY A 485 -57.51 27.79 -24.01
CA GLY A 485 -56.73 26.57 -23.92
C GLY A 485 -55.86 26.69 -22.68
N ASN A 486 -55.95 25.75 -21.74
CA ASN A 486 -54.96 25.69 -20.67
C ASN A 486 -53.56 25.57 -21.31
N PRO A 487 -52.57 26.29 -20.79
CA PRO A 487 -51.26 26.44 -21.41
C PRO A 487 -50.51 25.10 -21.51
N PRO A 488 -49.62 24.94 -22.50
CA PRO A 488 -48.80 23.74 -22.69
C PRO A 488 -47.98 23.41 -21.44
N SER A 489 -47.77 22.11 -21.21
CA SER A 489 -46.96 21.60 -20.11
C SER A 489 -45.51 22.09 -20.19
N SER A 490 -44.87 22.25 -19.03
CA SER A 490 -43.53 22.82 -18.82
C SER A 490 -42.37 22.15 -19.58
N ILE A 491 -42.67 21.12 -20.37
CA ILE A 491 -41.71 20.39 -21.20
C ILE A 491 -41.58 20.96 -22.62
N GLU A 492 -42.56 21.74 -23.10
CA GLU A 492 -42.55 22.38 -24.44
C GLU A 492 -42.07 23.85 -24.42
N GLN A 493 -41.71 24.39 -23.26
CA GLN A 493 -41.12 25.74 -23.11
C GLN A 493 -39.60 25.73 -22.81
N MET A 494 -38.95 24.56 -22.78
CA MET A 494 -37.54 24.42 -22.41
C MET A 494 -36.57 24.35 -23.61
N ASP A 495 -37.07 24.31 -24.85
CA ASP A 495 -36.20 24.23 -26.04
C ASP A 495 -35.63 25.60 -26.50
N ASP A 496 -36.09 26.73 -25.94
CA ASP A 496 -35.72 28.08 -26.42
C ASP A 496 -34.86 28.91 -25.43
N ILE A 497 -34.31 28.31 -24.37
CA ILE A 497 -33.49 29.02 -23.35
C ILE A 497 -32.01 28.54 -23.33
N PHE A 498 -31.53 27.88 -24.39
CA PHE A 498 -30.08 27.63 -24.58
C PHE A 498 -29.41 28.71 -25.43
N SER A 499 -29.69 29.98 -25.15
CA SER A 499 -28.98 31.12 -25.76
C SER A 499 -29.05 32.35 -24.85
N ASP A 500 -28.20 32.41 -23.81
CA ASP A 500 -27.26 33.54 -23.65
C ASP A 500 -26.31 33.31 -22.45
N SER A 501 -25.13 33.90 -22.54
CA SER A 501 -24.03 33.79 -21.58
C SER A 501 -24.06 34.96 -20.59
N GLY A 502 -23.78 34.74 -19.29
CA GLY A 502 -23.37 35.85 -18.41
C GLY A 502 -23.57 35.72 -16.90
N THR A 503 -22.46 35.49 -16.18
CA THR A 503 -22.06 36.04 -14.84
C THR A 503 -23.05 36.11 -13.65
N GLN A 504 -22.77 35.22 -12.67
CA GLN A 504 -22.81 35.32 -11.19
C GLN A 504 -23.65 36.39 -10.46
N THR A 505 -24.35 35.94 -9.40
CA THR A 505 -24.31 36.58 -8.07
C THR A 505 -24.70 35.57 -6.97
N ASP A 506 -23.97 35.61 -5.85
CA ASP A 506 -24.12 34.79 -4.64
C ASP A 506 -25.49 34.94 -3.96
N VAL A 507 -26.07 33.82 -3.51
CA VAL A 507 -27.01 33.78 -2.38
C VAL A 507 -26.80 32.49 -1.58
N GLU A 508 -26.48 32.65 -0.29
CA GLU A 508 -26.52 31.62 0.74
C GLU A 508 -27.94 31.02 0.86
N GLY A 509 -28.04 29.71 0.71
CA GLY A 509 -29.28 28.95 0.91
C GLY A 509 -29.07 27.50 0.56
N SER A 510 -28.91 26.65 1.57
CA SER A 510 -28.86 25.19 1.44
C SER A 510 -30.19 24.66 0.92
N GLU A 511 -30.31 24.49 -0.38
CA GLU A 511 -31.33 23.66 -1.00
C GLU A 511 -30.60 22.55 -1.77
N TYR A 512 -30.82 21.30 -1.36
CA TYR A 512 -30.57 20.17 -2.23
C TYR A 512 -31.50 20.36 -3.44
N LEU A 513 -30.98 21.01 -4.49
CA LEU A 513 -31.69 21.27 -5.73
C LEU A 513 -32.00 19.92 -6.39
N VAL A 514 -33.28 19.55 -6.35
CA VAL A 514 -33.84 18.38 -7.04
C VAL A 514 -33.51 18.52 -8.54
N GLY A 515 -32.68 17.61 -9.07
CA GLY A 515 -32.28 17.58 -10.48
C GLY A 515 -30.82 17.94 -10.77
N THR A 516 -30.07 18.46 -9.79
CA THR A 516 -28.60 18.55 -9.89
C THR A 516 -27.95 17.38 -9.17
N PRO A 517 -26.98 16.68 -9.77
CA PRO A 517 -26.25 15.62 -9.08
C PRO A 517 -25.61 16.21 -7.81
N PRO A 518 -25.69 15.50 -6.67
CA PRO A 518 -25.04 15.90 -5.42
C PRO A 518 -23.60 16.38 -5.64
N VAL A 519 -23.21 17.43 -4.90
CA VAL A 519 -21.85 17.96 -4.92
C VAL A 519 -20.87 16.81 -4.64
N GLY A 520 -19.95 16.56 -5.57
CA GLY A 520 -18.94 15.49 -5.48
C GLY A 520 -19.22 14.24 -6.34
N LEU A 521 -20.41 14.08 -6.94
CA LEU A 521 -20.66 13.01 -7.90
C LEU A 521 -20.16 13.39 -9.30
N THR A 522 -19.27 12.56 -9.85
CA THR A 522 -18.75 12.71 -11.21
C THR A 522 -19.34 11.62 -12.10
N ALA A 523 -19.85 11.98 -13.27
CA ALA A 523 -20.31 11.01 -14.25
C ALA A 523 -19.10 10.39 -14.97
N TYR A 524 -18.81 9.13 -14.68
CA TYR A 524 -17.77 8.36 -15.37
C TYR A 524 -18.41 7.51 -16.47
N SER A 525 -17.90 7.61 -17.69
CA SER A 525 -18.32 6.75 -18.79
C SER A 525 -17.54 5.44 -18.76
N VAL A 526 -18.26 4.34 -18.56
CA VAL A 526 -17.69 3.00 -18.68
C VAL A 526 -17.41 2.71 -20.16
N PRO A 527 -16.17 2.31 -20.53
CA PRO A 527 -15.87 1.89 -21.90
C PRO A 527 -16.80 0.77 -22.34
N GLN A 528 -17.33 0.84 -23.56
CA GLN A 528 -18.22 -0.20 -24.11
C GLN A 528 -17.47 -1.47 -24.55
N THR A 529 -16.16 -1.35 -24.78
CA THR A 529 -15.25 -2.43 -25.15
C THR A 529 -14.09 -2.50 -24.17
N GLU A 530 -13.48 -3.67 -24.03
CA GLU A 530 -12.31 -3.82 -23.17
C GLU A 530 -11.16 -2.91 -23.63
N THR A 531 -10.59 -2.16 -22.69
CA THR A 531 -9.48 -1.24 -22.92
C THR A 531 -8.30 -1.59 -22.02
N THR A 532 -7.08 -1.43 -22.54
CA THR A 532 -5.85 -1.58 -21.74
C THR A 532 -5.33 -0.21 -21.33
N VAL A 533 -5.05 -0.03 -20.05
CA VAL A 533 -4.48 1.20 -19.49
C VAL A 533 -3.08 0.90 -18.96
N SER A 534 -2.06 1.50 -19.56
CA SER A 534 -0.70 1.43 -19.04
C SER A 534 -0.54 2.34 -17.84
N MET A 535 -0.15 1.77 -16.71
CA MET A 535 0.23 2.50 -15.49
C MET A 535 1.68 3.00 -15.57
N ASP A 536 2.48 2.49 -16.50
CA ASP A 536 3.84 2.97 -16.73
C ASP A 536 3.80 4.37 -17.37
N GLY A 537 3.97 5.40 -16.54
CA GLY A 537 3.96 6.80 -16.98
C GLY A 537 2.58 7.46 -16.99
N ILE A 538 1.61 6.89 -16.26
CA ILE A 538 0.33 7.56 -15.97
C ILE A 538 0.58 8.90 -15.29
N THR A 539 -0.15 9.94 -15.68
CA THR A 539 -0.07 11.24 -14.99
C THR A 539 -0.82 11.20 -13.67
N GLU A 540 -0.46 12.07 -12.73
CA GLU A 540 -1.14 12.17 -11.44
C GLU A 540 -2.65 12.43 -11.61
N ALA A 541 -3.03 13.32 -12.53
CA ALA A 541 -4.43 13.60 -12.84
C ALA A 541 -5.19 12.37 -13.39
N GLN A 542 -4.54 11.55 -14.23
CA GLN A 542 -5.14 10.31 -14.74
C GLN A 542 -5.31 9.27 -13.62
N LEU A 543 -4.31 9.15 -12.75
CA LEU A 543 -4.37 8.26 -11.59
C LEU A 543 -5.48 8.67 -10.62
N GLN A 544 -5.58 9.96 -10.30
CA GLN A 544 -6.64 10.51 -9.46
C GLN A 544 -8.03 10.27 -10.08
N SER A 545 -8.17 10.40 -11.40
CA SER A 545 -9.43 10.12 -12.11
C SER A 545 -9.84 8.65 -11.98
N LEU A 546 -8.91 7.71 -12.22
CA LEU A 546 -9.18 6.27 -12.03
C LEU A 546 -9.57 5.95 -10.59
N LEU A 547 -8.90 6.59 -9.62
CA LEU A 547 -9.20 6.38 -8.20
C LEU A 547 -10.57 6.92 -7.80
N ALA A 548 -10.90 8.11 -8.27
CA ALA A 548 -12.19 8.72 -8.00
C ALA A 548 -13.33 7.89 -8.60
N GLU A 549 -13.17 7.37 -9.82
CA GLU A 549 -14.13 6.43 -10.43
C GLU A 549 -14.29 5.16 -9.59
N ALA A 550 -13.18 4.51 -9.24
CA ALA A 550 -13.22 3.28 -8.45
C ALA A 550 -13.84 3.50 -7.06
N ALA A 551 -13.50 4.60 -6.38
CA ALA A 551 -14.03 4.97 -5.08
C ALA A 551 -15.54 5.26 -5.14
N GLN A 552 -16.00 5.99 -6.16
CA GLN A 552 -17.42 6.27 -6.35
C GLN A 552 -18.23 4.98 -6.64
N ASN A 553 -17.70 4.09 -7.47
CA ASN A 553 -18.33 2.80 -7.76
C ASN A 553 -18.42 1.91 -6.52
N LEU A 554 -17.36 1.89 -5.70
CA LEU A 554 -17.37 1.16 -4.42
C LEU A 554 -18.39 1.77 -3.46
N ALA A 555 -18.36 3.10 -3.27
CA ALA A 555 -19.27 3.80 -2.37
C ALA A 555 -20.74 3.58 -2.75
N GLY A 556 -21.08 3.58 -4.04
CA GLY A 556 -22.44 3.29 -4.50
C GLY A 556 -22.91 1.89 -4.12
N ARG A 557 -22.07 0.87 -4.34
CA ARG A 557 -22.36 -0.53 -3.95
C ARG A 557 -22.46 -0.69 -2.43
N LEU A 558 -21.56 -0.04 -1.69
CA LEU A 558 -21.53 -0.08 -0.23
C LEU A 558 -22.79 0.57 0.36
N LEU A 559 -23.18 1.75 -0.13
CA LEU A 559 -24.36 2.47 0.34
C LEU A 559 -25.65 1.66 0.18
N LEU A 560 -25.86 1.07 -1.00
CA LEU A 560 -27.00 0.18 -1.27
C LEU A 560 -27.00 -1.02 -0.32
N SER A 561 -25.83 -1.59 -0.05
CA SER A 561 -25.71 -2.78 0.80
C SER A 561 -25.96 -2.42 2.27
N VAL A 562 -25.36 -1.34 2.79
CA VAL A 562 -25.58 -0.87 4.18
C VAL A 562 -27.03 -0.47 4.41
N ALA A 563 -27.69 0.15 3.41
CA ALA A 563 -29.10 0.51 3.51
C ALA A 563 -30.04 -0.72 3.61
N SER A 564 -29.58 -1.91 3.22
CA SER A 564 -30.35 -3.15 3.33
C SER A 564 -30.08 -3.93 4.63
N LEU A 565 -29.16 -3.47 5.47
CA LEU A 565 -28.86 -4.07 6.77
C LEU A 565 -30.01 -3.88 7.77
N PRO A 566 -30.06 -4.71 8.84
CA PRO A 566 -30.98 -4.49 9.96
C PRO A 566 -30.85 -3.07 10.52
N ALA A 567 -31.96 -2.51 11.01
CA ALA A 567 -32.01 -1.11 11.47
C ALA A 567 -31.01 -0.79 12.61
N GLU A 568 -30.61 -1.80 13.39
CA GLU A 568 -29.60 -1.67 14.45
C GLU A 568 -28.19 -1.44 13.86
N ASP A 569 -27.86 -2.12 12.75
CA ASP A 569 -26.54 -2.07 12.10
C ASP A 569 -26.45 -0.94 11.06
N ALA A 570 -27.57 -0.61 10.41
CA ALA A 570 -27.69 0.57 9.53
C ALA A 570 -27.81 1.90 10.32
N ALA A 571 -27.78 1.87 11.66
CA ALA A 571 -27.94 3.05 12.51
C ALA A 571 -26.89 4.15 12.25
N LEU A 572 -25.75 3.80 11.65
CA LEU A 572 -24.75 4.77 11.17
C LEU A 572 -25.32 5.68 10.08
N LEU A 573 -26.14 5.15 9.16
CA LEU A 573 -26.77 5.94 8.08
C LEU A 573 -27.87 6.88 8.60
N ARG A 574 -28.46 6.57 9.76
CA ARG A 574 -29.49 7.40 10.40
C ARG A 574 -28.89 8.54 11.22
N ASP A 575 -27.60 8.50 11.54
CA ASP A 575 -26.98 9.50 12.40
C ASP A 575 -27.07 10.89 11.76
N GLY A 576 -27.60 11.87 12.51
CA GLY A 576 -27.86 13.22 12.00
C GLY A 576 -29.10 13.38 11.10
N MET A 577 -29.89 12.33 10.85
CA MET A 577 -31.14 12.39 10.07
C MET A 577 -32.38 12.29 10.99
N THR A 578 -33.48 12.94 10.58
CA THR A 578 -34.79 12.67 11.20
C THR A 578 -35.36 11.34 10.71
N ASP A 579 -36.37 10.80 11.40
CA ASP A 579 -37.01 9.54 11.01
C ASP A 579 -37.71 9.64 9.64
N GLU A 580 -38.24 10.82 9.32
CA GLU A 580 -38.86 11.12 8.03
C GLU A 580 -37.81 11.20 6.92
N ASP A 581 -36.70 11.88 7.16
CA ASP A 581 -35.59 11.98 6.20
C ASP A 581 -34.94 10.63 5.93
N TYR A 582 -34.78 9.81 6.98
CA TYR A 582 -34.23 8.47 6.85
C TYR A 582 -35.16 7.54 6.07
N ALA A 583 -36.48 7.61 6.30
CA ALA A 583 -37.45 6.86 5.52
C ALA A 583 -37.48 7.30 4.05
N ALA A 584 -37.39 8.60 3.78
CA ALA A 584 -37.28 9.13 2.42
C ALA A 584 -35.98 8.68 1.74
N PHE A 585 -34.86 8.70 2.46
CA PHE A 585 -33.57 8.19 1.99
C PHE A 585 -33.65 6.71 1.62
N LEU A 586 -34.18 5.85 2.49
CA LEU A 586 -34.35 4.43 2.21
C LEU A 586 -35.28 4.18 1.01
N ALA A 587 -36.34 4.98 0.85
CA ALA A 587 -37.23 4.88 -0.31
C ALA A 587 -36.52 5.27 -1.63
N MET A 588 -35.60 6.24 -1.60
CA MET A 588 -34.78 6.60 -2.76
C MET A 588 -33.77 5.50 -3.10
N VAL A 589 -33.11 4.93 -2.09
CA VAL A 589 -32.10 3.88 -2.28
C VAL A 589 -32.74 2.55 -2.70
N GLY A 590 -33.90 2.18 -2.16
CA GLY A 590 -34.62 0.96 -2.52
C GLY A 590 -35.39 1.02 -3.84
N ALA A 591 -35.45 2.18 -4.49
CA ALA A 591 -36.04 2.35 -5.83
C ALA A 591 -35.01 2.21 -6.97
N LEU A 592 -33.72 2.09 -6.64
CA LEU A 592 -32.59 1.80 -7.53
C LEU A 592 -32.38 0.28 -7.63
#